data_AF-V5HEX2-F1
#
_entry.id   AF-V5HEX2-F1
#
_cell.length_a   1.000
_cell.length_b   1.000
_cell.length_c   1.000
_cell.angle_alpha   90.00
_cell.angle_beta   90.00
_cell.angle_gamma   90.00
#
_symmetry.space_group_name_H-M   'P 1'
#
loop_
_entity.id
_entity.type
_entity.pdbx_description
1 polymer ?
#
loop_
_entity_poly.entity_id
_entity_poly.type
_entity_poly.pdbx_seq_one_letter_code
_entity_poly.pdbx_strand_id
1 'polypeptide(L)'
;NLFRSIEDGGLGLGHIFVRQLIARWKFFQKPQHPFLEICKKLFLTNYVEPENRLVVSQKIGKLRGFYKEVADTLDFLKERFDQAFLESCSKKSLVKQLLRTLFPEPLYRLSPFDPPQNCNMDLMKRIKRMPIPPKCKTFFFRFHSRTVPVKEWLESRGIEEAWSLDCRLCKTTETFTHAFVICVDAFFFWDVFKRTLKKDFEVEEKLLRYLHFSEQLDSVLDTLVVLGLYSLWKTRKVDREGGAAKPSWVNFKNIAIPVGQRMVKNCEDTEWKEVVSNLSRSPDII
;
A
#
# COMPACT_ATOMS: atom_id res chain seq x y z
N ASN A 1 -3.13 -8.11 2.65
CA ASN A 1 -4.58 -8.32 2.45
C ASN A 1 -5.06 -7.50 1.27
N LEU A 2 -5.48 -8.13 0.17
CA LEU A 2 -5.75 -7.43 -1.09
C LEU A 2 -7.04 -6.58 -1.06
N PHE A 3 -7.97 -6.92 -0.17
CA PHE A 3 -9.30 -6.29 -0.12
C PHE A 3 -9.33 -4.97 0.66
N ARG A 4 -8.34 -4.74 1.54
CA ARG A 4 -8.17 -3.47 2.23
C ARG A 4 -7.93 -2.32 1.25
N SER A 5 -8.19 -1.09 1.70
CA SER A 5 -7.98 0.10 0.86
C SER A 5 -6.50 0.30 0.53
N ILE A 6 -6.21 1.11 -0.49
CA ILE A 6 -4.82 1.47 -0.85
C ILE A 6 -4.12 2.21 0.31
N GLU A 7 -4.86 3.01 1.08
CA GLU A 7 -4.33 3.69 2.28
C GLU A 7 -3.94 2.69 3.36
N ASP A 8 -4.76 1.65 3.56
CA ASP A 8 -4.50 0.60 4.54
C ASP A 8 -3.54 -0.49 4.00
N GLY A 9 -2.90 -0.27 2.83
CA GLY A 9 -1.90 -1.19 2.25
C GLY A 9 -2.50 -2.39 1.50
N GLY A 10 -3.78 -2.35 1.19
CA GLY A 10 -4.37 -3.30 0.25
C GLY A 10 -4.32 -2.81 -1.19
N LEU A 11 -5.05 -3.52 -2.06
CA LEU A 11 -5.23 -3.15 -3.47
C LEU A 11 -6.64 -2.59 -3.74
N GLY A 12 -7.51 -2.54 -2.72
CA GLY A 12 -8.89 -2.11 -2.84
C GLY A 12 -9.77 -3.06 -3.65
N LEU A 13 -9.40 -4.35 -3.72
CA LEU A 13 -10.21 -5.34 -4.43
C LEU A 13 -11.55 -5.55 -3.72
N GLY A 14 -12.61 -5.75 -4.49
CA GLY A 14 -13.93 -6.05 -3.94
C GLY A 14 -13.99 -7.49 -3.43
N HIS A 15 -14.43 -7.68 -2.18
CA HIS A 15 -14.70 -9.01 -1.63
C HIS A 15 -16.17 -9.40 -1.82
N ILE A 16 -16.45 -10.57 -2.39
CA ILE A 16 -17.82 -11.02 -2.74
C ILE A 16 -18.69 -11.14 -1.49
N PHE A 17 -18.19 -11.79 -0.43
CA PHE A 17 -18.94 -11.93 0.82
C PHE A 17 -19.29 -10.57 1.44
N VAL A 18 -18.36 -9.62 1.45
CA VAL A 18 -18.63 -8.25 1.96
C VAL A 18 -19.68 -7.57 1.09
N ARG A 19 -19.61 -7.72 -0.23
CA ARG A 19 -20.63 -7.19 -1.14
C ARG A 19 -22.01 -7.80 -0.87
N GLN A 20 -22.09 -9.10 -0.57
CA GLN A 20 -23.33 -9.78 -0.21
C GLN A 20 -23.90 -9.24 1.11
N LEU A 21 -23.10 -9.16 2.17
CA LEU A 21 -23.52 -8.56 3.45
C LEU A 21 -24.10 -7.15 3.25
N ILE A 22 -23.40 -6.30 2.50
CA ILE A 22 -23.87 -4.94 2.21
C ILE A 22 -25.16 -4.92 1.41
N ALA A 23 -25.34 -5.83 0.46
CA ALA A 23 -26.57 -5.93 -0.33
C ALA A 23 -27.76 -6.34 0.53
N ARG A 24 -27.59 -7.33 1.42
CA ARG A 24 -28.63 -7.82 2.33
C ARG A 24 -28.97 -6.79 3.42
N TRP A 25 -27.96 -6.15 4.01
CA TRP A 25 -28.14 -5.04 4.95
C TRP A 25 -28.89 -3.87 4.30
N LYS A 26 -28.53 -3.48 3.07
CA LYS A 26 -29.25 -2.43 2.34
C LYS A 26 -30.69 -2.80 2.02
N PHE A 27 -30.94 -4.06 1.68
CA PHE A 27 -32.29 -4.55 1.42
C PHE A 27 -33.17 -4.33 2.66
N PHE A 28 -32.64 -4.60 3.85
CA PHE A 28 -33.38 -4.44 5.10
C PHE A 28 -33.62 -2.97 5.47
N GLN A 29 -32.57 -2.14 5.38
CA GLN A 29 -32.58 -0.75 5.81
C GLN A 29 -33.42 0.19 4.94
N LYS A 30 -33.43 -0.03 3.62
CA LYS A 30 -34.11 0.90 2.71
C LYS A 30 -35.58 0.54 2.52
N PRO A 31 -36.49 1.53 2.50
CA PRO A 31 -37.86 1.30 2.07
C PRO A 31 -37.86 0.85 0.61
N GLN A 32 -38.61 -0.20 0.31
CA GLN A 32 -38.73 -0.76 -1.02
C GLN A 32 -40.17 -0.69 -1.54
N HIS A 33 -40.40 -1.33 -2.69
CA HIS A 33 -41.73 -1.54 -3.23
C HIS A 33 -42.67 -2.11 -2.14
N PRO A 34 -43.93 -1.65 -2.04
CA PRO A 34 -44.86 -2.04 -0.97
C PRO A 34 -44.96 -3.55 -0.74
N PHE A 35 -44.95 -4.34 -1.82
CA PHE A 35 -44.92 -5.81 -1.74
C PHE A 35 -43.70 -6.35 -0.96
N LEU A 36 -42.50 -5.84 -1.24
CA LEU A 36 -41.27 -6.29 -0.56
C LEU A 36 -41.23 -5.86 0.90
N GLU A 37 -41.84 -4.73 1.24
CA GLU A 37 -42.01 -4.31 2.64
C GLU A 37 -42.94 -5.25 3.41
N ILE A 38 -44.05 -5.69 2.80
CA ILE A 38 -44.93 -6.69 3.40
C ILE A 38 -44.17 -8.00 3.61
N CYS A 39 -43.45 -8.49 2.60
CA CYS A 39 -42.64 -9.70 2.73
C CYS A 39 -41.54 -9.55 3.79
N LYS A 40 -40.89 -8.37 3.89
CA LYS A 40 -39.89 -8.08 4.93
C LYS A 40 -40.52 -8.17 6.32
N LYS A 41 -41.67 -7.51 6.55
CA LYS A 41 -42.36 -7.55 7.84
C LYS A 41 -42.87 -8.95 8.20
N LEU A 42 -43.30 -9.72 7.19
CA LEU A 42 -43.73 -11.09 7.36
C LEU A 42 -42.53 -12.00 7.67
N PHE A 43 -41.56 -12.16 6.76
CA PHE A 43 -40.47 -13.12 6.96
C PHE A 43 -39.43 -12.69 8.00
N LEU A 44 -39.21 -11.39 8.21
CA LEU A 44 -38.19 -10.87 9.13
C LEU A 44 -38.79 -10.21 10.38
N THR A 45 -39.98 -10.64 10.82
CA THR A 45 -40.71 -10.03 11.95
C THR A 45 -39.85 -9.85 13.21
N ASN A 46 -38.97 -10.80 13.51
CA ASN A 46 -38.10 -10.76 14.70
C ASN A 46 -37.03 -9.65 14.63
N TYR A 47 -36.70 -9.16 13.44
CA TYR A 47 -35.68 -8.14 13.21
C TYR A 47 -36.28 -6.75 13.06
N VAL A 48 -37.61 -6.65 12.87
CA VAL A 48 -38.34 -5.39 12.76
C VAL A 48 -38.75 -4.91 14.15
N GLU A 49 -38.72 -3.59 14.33
CA GLU A 49 -39.16 -2.92 15.56
C GLU A 49 -40.58 -3.36 15.96
N PRO A 50 -40.87 -3.54 17.27
CA PRO A 50 -42.13 -4.09 17.75
C PRO A 50 -43.38 -3.39 17.18
N GLU A 51 -43.33 -2.06 17.10
CA GLU A 51 -44.37 -1.18 16.54
C GLU A 51 -44.69 -1.42 15.06
N ASN A 52 -43.75 -2.00 14.31
CA ASN A 52 -43.86 -2.22 12.87
C ASN A 52 -44.13 -3.68 12.49
N ARG A 53 -44.30 -4.57 13.49
CA ARG A 53 -44.57 -5.99 13.28
C ARG A 53 -45.98 -6.20 12.78
N LEU A 54 -46.13 -7.10 11.80
CA LEU A 54 -47.45 -7.60 11.43
C LEU A 54 -47.92 -8.59 12.49
N VAL A 55 -49.18 -8.47 12.92
CA VAL A 55 -49.83 -9.48 13.75
C VAL A 55 -50.14 -10.67 12.85
N VAL A 56 -49.26 -11.67 12.83
CA VAL A 56 -49.44 -12.89 12.04
C VAL A 56 -50.01 -13.99 12.95
N SER A 57 -51.17 -14.53 12.59
CA SER A 57 -51.87 -15.58 13.36
C SER A 57 -51.21 -16.96 13.23
N GLN A 58 -50.34 -17.16 12.23
CA GLN A 58 -49.63 -18.42 11.98
C GLN A 58 -48.12 -18.27 12.19
N LYS A 59 -47.51 -19.28 12.82
CA LYS A 59 -46.05 -19.40 12.90
C LYS A 59 -45.47 -19.54 11.50
N ILE A 60 -44.67 -18.57 11.11
CA ILE A 60 -43.90 -18.61 9.87
C ILE A 60 -42.88 -19.73 10.00
N GLY A 61 -42.81 -20.61 8.98
CA GLY A 61 -41.85 -21.70 8.93
C GLY A 61 -40.40 -21.22 8.96
N LYS A 62 -39.46 -22.15 9.10
CA LYS A 62 -38.01 -21.85 9.11
C LYS A 62 -37.61 -21.00 7.90
N LEU A 63 -36.89 -19.90 8.14
CA LEU A 63 -36.39 -19.03 7.07
C LEU A 63 -35.51 -19.80 6.09
N ARG A 64 -35.73 -19.57 4.79
CA ARG A 64 -35.00 -20.18 3.68
C ARG A 64 -34.65 -19.15 2.61
N GLY A 65 -33.66 -19.48 1.78
CA GLY A 65 -33.24 -18.67 0.64
C GLY A 65 -32.86 -17.25 1.05
N PHE A 66 -33.32 -16.27 0.25
CA PHE A 66 -32.93 -14.87 0.39
C PHE A 66 -33.21 -14.28 1.78
N TYR A 67 -34.38 -14.51 2.38
CA TYR A 67 -34.71 -13.94 3.70
C TYR A 67 -33.86 -14.55 4.81
N LYS A 68 -33.47 -15.82 4.68
CA LYS A 68 -32.49 -16.42 5.59
C LYS A 68 -31.15 -15.71 5.49
N GLU A 69 -30.65 -15.45 4.27
CA GLU A 69 -29.40 -14.71 4.09
C GLU A 69 -29.46 -13.29 4.68
N VAL A 70 -30.63 -12.63 4.63
CA VAL A 70 -30.82 -11.32 5.28
C VAL A 70 -30.75 -11.45 6.79
N ALA A 71 -31.48 -12.41 7.38
CA ALA A 71 -31.45 -12.68 8.82
C ALA A 71 -30.02 -13.00 9.30
N ASP A 72 -29.35 -13.95 8.65
CA ASP A 72 -27.97 -14.35 8.94
C ASP A 72 -27.01 -13.15 8.81
N THR A 73 -27.23 -12.24 7.85
CA THR A 73 -26.44 -11.00 7.72
C THR A 73 -26.68 -10.06 8.89
N LEU A 74 -27.92 -9.87 9.33
CA LEU A 74 -28.25 -8.97 10.44
C LEU A 74 -27.66 -9.47 11.74
N ASP A 75 -27.76 -10.78 12.02
CA ASP A 75 -27.12 -11.40 13.19
C ASP A 75 -25.61 -11.22 13.14
N PHE A 76 -24.99 -11.54 12.00
CA PHE A 76 -23.54 -11.37 11.80
C PHE A 76 -23.06 -9.93 12.06
N LEU A 77 -23.86 -8.93 11.66
CA LEU A 77 -23.54 -7.52 11.86
C LEU A 77 -23.76 -7.08 13.32
N LYS A 78 -24.86 -7.51 13.95
CA LYS A 78 -25.18 -7.19 15.36
C LYS A 78 -24.16 -7.76 16.34
N GLU A 79 -23.56 -8.91 16.02
CA GLU A 79 -22.46 -9.47 16.82
C GLU A 79 -21.17 -8.63 16.77
N ARG A 80 -21.00 -7.79 15.74
CA ARG A 80 -19.72 -7.10 15.44
C ARG A 80 -19.77 -5.60 15.59
N PHE A 81 -20.96 -5.01 15.54
CA PHE A 81 -21.14 -3.57 15.53
C PHE A 81 -22.31 -3.17 16.41
N ASP A 82 -22.15 -2.02 17.07
CA ASP A 82 -23.20 -1.43 17.88
C ASP A 82 -24.40 -1.04 17.03
N GLN A 83 -25.59 -1.16 17.61
CA GLN A 83 -26.85 -0.83 16.94
C GLN A 83 -26.87 0.62 16.44
N ALA A 84 -26.41 1.58 17.26
CA ALA A 84 -26.32 2.99 16.90
C ALA A 84 -25.43 3.25 15.67
N PHE A 85 -24.35 2.46 15.52
CA PHE A 85 -23.53 2.52 14.32
C PHE A 85 -24.27 1.96 13.10
N LEU A 86 -24.93 0.81 13.23
CA LEU A 86 -25.63 0.17 12.11
C LEU A 86 -26.79 1.01 11.55
N GLU A 87 -27.45 1.80 12.40
CA GLU A 87 -28.55 2.69 12.00
C GLU A 87 -28.07 3.96 11.29
N SER A 88 -26.94 4.53 11.72
CA SER A 88 -26.43 5.80 11.21
C SER A 88 -25.37 5.65 10.11
N CYS A 89 -24.78 4.46 9.94
CA CYS A 89 -23.62 4.29 9.07
C CYS A 89 -23.97 4.38 7.57
N SER A 90 -23.03 4.92 6.79
CA SER A 90 -23.10 4.87 5.34
C SER A 90 -22.60 3.52 4.80
N LYS A 91 -23.01 3.14 3.59
CA LYS A 91 -22.46 1.97 2.86
C LYS A 91 -20.93 1.98 2.85
N LYS A 92 -20.30 3.15 2.62
CA LYS A 92 -18.84 3.25 2.53
C LYS A 92 -18.20 2.98 3.89
N SER A 93 -18.79 3.52 4.96
CA SER A 93 -18.32 3.29 6.34
C SER A 93 -18.41 1.83 6.73
N LEU A 94 -19.57 1.19 6.49
CA LEU A 94 -19.78 -0.22 6.83
C LEU A 94 -18.85 -1.14 6.05
N VAL A 95 -18.64 -0.89 4.74
CA VAL A 95 -17.63 -1.62 3.95
C VAL A 95 -16.24 -1.47 4.55
N LYS A 96 -15.83 -0.24 4.90
CA LYS A 96 -14.51 0.03 5.47
C LYS A 96 -14.31 -0.71 6.80
N GLN A 97 -15.31 -0.71 7.68
CA GLN A 97 -15.21 -1.41 8.96
C GLN A 97 -15.23 -2.92 8.81
N LEU A 98 -16.13 -3.48 7.98
CA LEU A 98 -16.11 -4.92 7.65
C LEU A 98 -14.74 -5.35 7.11
N LEU A 99 -14.14 -4.56 6.23
CA LEU A 99 -12.82 -4.84 5.68
C LEU A 99 -11.68 -4.70 6.70
N ARG A 100 -11.89 -4.01 7.82
CA ARG A 100 -10.90 -3.92 8.90
C ARG A 100 -11.04 -5.09 9.87
N THR A 101 -12.27 -5.45 10.21
CA THR A 101 -12.59 -6.53 11.15
C THR A 101 -12.34 -7.93 10.55
N LEU A 102 -12.73 -8.16 9.29
CA LEU A 102 -12.67 -9.51 8.69
C LEU A 102 -11.29 -9.87 8.12
N PHE A 103 -10.46 -8.86 7.91
CA PHE A 103 -9.29 -8.95 7.07
C PHE A 103 -8.12 -8.31 7.80
N PRO A 104 -7.09 -9.09 8.19
CA PRO A 104 -5.96 -8.55 8.94
C PRO A 104 -5.17 -7.55 8.11
N GLU A 105 -4.32 -6.79 8.80
CA GLU A 105 -3.35 -5.92 8.14
C GLU A 105 -2.43 -6.71 7.20
N PRO A 106 -1.98 -6.09 6.09
CA PRO A 106 -0.98 -6.74 5.23
C PRO A 106 0.26 -7.10 6.03
N LEU A 107 0.78 -8.34 5.87
CA LEU A 107 1.95 -8.82 6.62
C LEU A 107 3.17 -7.91 6.51
N TYR A 108 3.35 -7.28 5.36
CA TYR A 108 4.45 -6.34 5.15
C TYR A 108 4.29 -5.02 5.95
N ARG A 109 3.20 -4.81 6.69
CA ARG A 109 2.98 -3.66 7.58
C ARG A 109 2.88 -4.07 9.06
N LEU A 110 3.11 -5.33 9.37
CA LEU A 110 3.16 -5.82 10.75
C LEU A 110 4.60 -5.79 11.26
N SER A 111 4.78 -5.77 12.58
CA SER A 111 6.10 -5.83 13.22
C SER A 111 6.91 -7.04 12.70
N PRO A 112 8.22 -6.86 12.39
CA PRO A 112 9.06 -5.67 12.59
C PRO A 112 9.01 -4.63 11.44
N PHE A 113 8.09 -4.79 10.49
CA PHE A 113 7.97 -4.01 9.26
C PHE A 113 6.90 -2.92 9.31
N ASP A 114 6.37 -2.64 10.50
CA ASP A 114 5.34 -1.66 10.78
C ASP A 114 5.77 -0.23 10.37
N PRO A 115 4.82 0.68 10.14
CA PRO A 115 5.15 2.09 9.93
C PRO A 115 5.87 2.70 11.15
N PRO A 116 6.79 3.65 10.96
CA PRO A 116 7.29 4.49 12.04
C PRO A 116 6.15 5.22 12.78
N GLN A 117 6.42 5.67 14.01
CA GLN A 117 5.46 6.51 14.75
C GLN A 117 5.16 7.79 13.96
N ASN A 118 3.90 8.25 14.01
CA ASN A 118 3.42 9.43 13.27
C ASN A 118 3.60 9.38 11.74
N CYS A 119 3.84 8.19 11.16
CA CYS A 119 3.98 8.05 9.73
C CYS A 119 2.64 8.16 8.99
N ASN A 120 2.63 8.90 7.88
CA ASN A 120 1.48 8.99 7.00
C ASN A 120 1.24 7.69 6.22
N MET A 121 0.09 7.06 6.46
CA MET A 121 -0.29 5.78 5.85
C MET A 121 -0.71 5.89 4.36
N ASP A 122 -0.81 7.11 3.84
CA ASP A 122 -1.21 7.40 2.46
C ASP A 122 -0.10 7.21 1.42
N LEU A 123 1.06 6.65 1.82
CA LEU A 123 2.24 6.39 0.99
C LEU A 123 1.89 5.94 -0.44
N MET A 124 1.09 4.89 -0.59
CA MET A 124 0.78 4.35 -1.92
C MET A 124 -0.02 5.32 -2.79
N LYS A 125 -0.82 6.22 -2.19
CA LYS A 125 -1.47 7.32 -2.91
C LYS A 125 -0.43 8.37 -3.33
N ARG A 126 0.52 8.71 -2.47
CA ARG A 126 1.62 9.64 -2.78
C ARG A 126 2.45 9.13 -3.94
N ILE A 127 2.93 7.88 -3.90
CA ILE A 127 3.67 7.21 -4.99
C ILE A 127 2.89 7.23 -6.30
N LYS A 128 1.57 6.97 -6.26
CA LYS A 128 0.73 6.99 -7.46
C LYS A 128 0.71 8.38 -8.13
N ARG A 129 0.73 9.45 -7.33
CA ARG A 129 0.73 10.84 -7.80
C ARG A 129 2.10 11.36 -8.24
N MET A 130 3.19 10.76 -7.76
CA MET A 130 4.56 11.20 -8.12
C MET A 130 4.80 11.19 -9.64
N PRO A 131 5.53 12.18 -10.18
CA PRO A 131 5.84 12.32 -11.61
C PRO A 131 7.01 11.43 -12.08
N ILE A 132 7.05 10.19 -11.59
CA ILE A 132 8.08 9.18 -11.87
C ILE A 132 7.62 8.16 -12.91
N PRO A 133 8.55 7.50 -13.64
CA PRO A 133 8.21 6.45 -14.58
C PRO A 133 7.37 5.31 -13.95
N PRO A 134 6.45 4.68 -14.69
CA PRO A 134 5.64 3.57 -14.17
C PRO A 134 6.46 2.42 -13.59
N LYS A 135 7.61 2.09 -14.20
CA LYS A 135 8.53 1.05 -13.70
C LYS A 135 9.04 1.34 -12.29
N CYS A 136 9.27 2.61 -11.96
CA CYS A 136 9.70 3.04 -10.63
C CYS A 136 8.56 2.91 -9.60
N LYS A 137 7.30 3.18 -9.99
CA LYS A 137 6.12 2.94 -9.13
C LYS A 137 5.94 1.45 -8.82
N THR A 138 6.02 0.61 -9.85
CA THR A 138 5.94 -0.86 -9.69
C THR A 138 7.08 -1.38 -8.82
N PHE A 139 8.31 -0.91 -9.06
CA PHE A 139 9.44 -1.24 -8.21
C PHE A 139 9.21 -0.83 -6.76
N PHE A 140 8.76 0.41 -6.51
CA PHE A 140 8.56 0.89 -5.15
C PHE A 140 7.48 0.10 -4.41
N PHE A 141 6.41 -0.32 -5.08
CA PHE A 141 5.43 -1.23 -4.48
C PHE A 141 6.08 -2.56 -4.03
N ARG A 142 6.98 -3.12 -4.86
CA ARG A 142 7.73 -4.32 -4.50
C ARG A 142 8.71 -4.05 -3.36
N PHE A 143 9.36 -2.90 -3.35
CA PHE A 143 10.25 -2.47 -2.27
C PHE A 143 9.49 -2.34 -0.95
N HIS A 144 8.40 -1.59 -0.93
CA HIS A 144 7.54 -1.41 0.24
C HIS A 144 6.99 -2.75 0.77
N SER A 145 6.60 -3.67 -0.11
CA SER A 145 6.11 -5.00 0.29
C SER A 145 7.20 -6.05 0.55
N ARG A 146 8.48 -5.69 0.45
CA ARG A 146 9.64 -6.60 0.57
C ARG A 146 9.58 -7.80 -0.40
N THR A 147 9.10 -7.56 -1.62
CA THR A 147 8.98 -8.52 -2.73
C THR A 147 9.88 -8.18 -3.93
N VAL A 148 10.86 -7.31 -3.71
CA VAL A 148 11.98 -7.15 -4.64
C VAL A 148 12.75 -8.46 -4.65
N PRO A 149 13.09 -9.02 -5.82
CA PRO A 149 13.72 -10.32 -5.89
C PRO A 149 15.22 -10.16 -5.59
N VAL A 150 15.62 -9.77 -4.38
CA VAL A 150 17.03 -9.90 -3.95
C VAL A 150 17.39 -11.39 -3.81
N LYS A 151 18.67 -11.74 -3.69
CA LYS A 151 19.10 -13.15 -3.68
C LYS A 151 18.47 -13.95 -2.55
N GLU A 152 18.52 -13.45 -1.32
CA GLU A 152 17.85 -14.06 -0.15
C GLU A 152 16.35 -14.30 -0.41
N TRP A 153 15.68 -13.34 -1.04
CA TRP A 153 14.25 -13.47 -1.33
C TRP A 153 13.98 -14.56 -2.38
N LEU A 154 14.80 -14.66 -3.43
CA LEU A 154 14.67 -15.73 -4.43
C LEU A 154 14.85 -17.12 -3.81
N GLU A 155 15.89 -17.28 -2.98
CA GLU A 155 16.17 -18.53 -2.28
C GLU A 155 15.00 -18.93 -1.39
N SER A 156 14.43 -17.99 -0.62
CA SER A 156 13.24 -18.25 0.21
C SER A 156 12.00 -18.70 -0.57
N ARG A 157 12.02 -18.55 -1.90
CA ARG A 157 10.96 -18.98 -2.84
C ARG A 157 11.35 -20.22 -3.66
N GLY A 158 12.50 -20.83 -3.37
CA GLY A 158 13.02 -21.99 -4.11
C GLY A 158 13.46 -21.65 -5.53
N ILE A 159 13.78 -20.38 -5.80
CA ILE A 159 14.34 -19.97 -7.10
C ILE A 159 15.86 -19.99 -6.96
N GLU A 160 16.50 -20.94 -7.62
CA GLU A 160 17.95 -21.12 -7.56
C GLU A 160 18.69 -19.93 -8.20
N GLU A 161 19.58 -19.31 -7.42
CA GLU A 161 20.61 -18.40 -7.94
C GLU A 161 21.78 -19.24 -8.45
N ALA A 162 22.17 -19.04 -9.72
CA ALA A 162 23.09 -19.93 -10.43
C ALA A 162 24.51 -20.04 -9.83
N TRP A 163 24.90 -19.23 -8.83
CA TRP A 163 26.29 -19.17 -8.37
C TRP A 163 26.47 -18.97 -6.86
N SER A 164 25.87 -17.93 -6.29
CA SER A 164 26.04 -17.60 -4.88
C SER A 164 24.97 -16.62 -4.42
N LEU A 165 24.55 -16.74 -3.17
CA LEU A 165 23.67 -15.81 -2.46
C LEU A 165 24.38 -14.51 -2.09
N ASP A 166 25.70 -14.47 -2.21
CA ASP A 166 26.50 -13.34 -1.77
C ASP A 166 26.49 -12.22 -2.80
N CYS A 167 26.56 -10.99 -2.28
CA CYS A 167 26.73 -9.82 -3.10
C CYS A 167 28.10 -9.84 -3.79
N ARG A 168 28.10 -9.51 -5.08
CA ARG A 168 29.31 -9.43 -5.90
C ARG A 168 30.38 -8.51 -5.31
N LEU A 169 29.97 -7.41 -4.68
CA LEU A 169 30.84 -6.38 -4.12
C LEU A 169 31.33 -6.71 -2.71
N CYS A 170 30.40 -7.03 -1.80
CA CYS A 170 30.71 -7.19 -0.38
C CYS A 170 31.12 -8.61 0.03
N LYS A 171 30.85 -9.62 -0.81
CA LYS A 171 31.06 -11.05 -0.50
C LYS A 171 30.32 -11.55 0.75
N THR A 172 29.20 -10.91 1.07
CA THR A 172 28.27 -11.31 2.13
C THR A 172 26.89 -11.56 1.54
N THR A 173 26.06 -12.33 2.24
CA THR A 173 24.72 -12.70 1.77
C THR A 173 23.90 -11.46 1.40
N GLU A 174 23.38 -11.43 0.17
CA GLU A 174 22.58 -10.31 -0.31
C GLU A 174 21.14 -10.39 0.21
N THR A 175 20.95 -9.80 1.38
CA THR A 175 19.63 -9.54 1.97
C THR A 175 19.00 -8.27 1.40
N PHE A 176 17.71 -8.05 1.72
CA PHE A 176 17.02 -6.81 1.33
C PHE A 176 17.71 -5.55 1.92
N THR A 177 17.99 -5.57 3.23
CA THR A 177 18.70 -4.47 3.92
C THR A 177 20.10 -4.29 3.35
N HIS A 178 20.80 -5.39 3.06
CA HIS A 178 22.09 -5.35 2.38
C HIS A 178 21.99 -4.63 1.05
N ALA A 179 21.04 -5.03 0.21
CA ALA A 179 20.92 -4.52 -1.15
C ALA A 179 20.73 -2.99 -1.23
N PHE A 180 20.01 -2.40 -0.28
CA PHE A 180 19.56 -1.01 -0.36
C PHE A 180 20.15 -0.06 0.69
N VAL A 181 20.73 -0.57 1.77
CA VAL A 181 21.20 0.25 2.89
C VAL A 181 22.69 0.07 3.13
N ILE A 182 23.15 -1.16 3.38
CA ILE A 182 24.50 -1.40 3.94
C ILE A 182 25.53 -1.91 2.93
N CYS A 183 25.13 -2.30 1.71
CA CYS A 183 26.11 -2.65 0.67
C CYS A 183 27.01 -1.46 0.36
N VAL A 184 28.28 -1.71 0.01
CA VAL A 184 29.25 -0.68 -0.37
C VAL A 184 28.69 0.31 -1.40
N ASP A 185 28.10 -0.18 -2.50
CA ASP A 185 27.44 0.68 -3.50
C ASP A 185 26.27 1.49 -2.92
N ALA A 186 25.44 0.91 -2.04
CA ALA A 186 24.34 1.63 -1.41
C ALA A 186 24.84 2.72 -0.45
N PHE A 187 25.83 2.40 0.38
CA PHE A 187 26.41 3.32 1.35
C PHE A 187 27.01 4.54 0.65
N PHE A 188 27.86 4.34 -0.37
CA PHE A 188 28.42 5.44 -1.14
C PHE A 188 27.37 6.21 -1.93
N PHE A 189 26.40 5.51 -2.52
CA PHE A 189 25.29 6.15 -3.22
C PHE A 189 24.54 7.14 -2.30
N TRP A 190 24.17 6.71 -1.10
CA TRP A 190 23.42 7.55 -0.17
C TRP A 190 24.27 8.70 0.40
N ASP A 191 25.55 8.50 0.67
CA ASP A 191 26.45 9.58 1.10
C ASP A 191 26.56 10.68 0.03
N VAL A 192 26.82 10.29 -1.22
CA VAL A 192 26.84 11.21 -2.36
C VAL A 192 25.48 11.90 -2.54
N PHE A 193 24.39 11.14 -2.44
CA PHE A 193 23.02 11.66 -2.56
C PHE A 193 22.75 12.76 -1.53
N LYS A 194 23.02 12.50 -0.24
CA LYS A 194 22.82 13.47 0.85
C LYS A 194 23.63 14.74 0.65
N ARG A 195 24.93 14.61 0.31
CA ARG A 195 25.81 15.75 0.04
C ARG A 195 25.36 16.56 -1.16
N THR A 196 24.93 15.89 -2.23
CA THR A 196 24.49 16.56 -3.46
C THR A 196 23.19 17.34 -3.25
N LEU A 197 22.24 16.78 -2.48
CA LEU A 197 20.98 17.46 -2.17
C LEU A 197 21.11 18.45 -1.01
N LYS A 198 22.23 18.45 -0.26
CA LYS A 198 22.41 19.18 1.00
C LYS A 198 21.29 18.87 2.01
N LYS A 199 20.81 17.62 2.02
CA LYS A 199 19.80 17.12 2.94
C LYS A 199 20.40 15.98 3.74
N ASP A 200 20.27 16.05 5.06
CA ASP A 200 20.63 14.94 5.92
C ASP A 200 19.36 14.21 6.37
N PHE A 201 19.44 12.89 6.35
CA PHE A 201 18.40 11.99 6.84
C PHE A 201 19.01 10.62 7.13
N GLU A 202 18.32 9.88 7.99
CA GLU A 202 18.71 8.52 8.34
C GLU A 202 18.35 7.54 7.22
N VAL A 203 19.34 6.73 6.83
CA VAL A 203 19.19 5.72 5.79
C VAL A 203 18.92 4.38 6.47
N GLU A 204 17.65 4.14 6.78
CA GLU A 204 17.20 2.90 7.38
C GLU A 204 16.13 2.24 6.49
N GLU A 205 16.09 0.91 6.43
CA GLU A 205 15.08 0.17 5.66
C GLU A 205 13.66 0.61 6.03
N LYS A 206 13.36 0.75 7.33
CA LYS A 206 12.03 1.16 7.81
C LYS A 206 11.65 2.54 7.28
N LEU A 207 12.54 3.53 7.42
CA LEU A 207 12.30 4.91 6.96
C LEU A 207 12.16 4.99 5.44
N LEU A 208 13.03 4.29 4.69
CA LEU A 208 12.98 4.25 3.22
C LEU A 208 11.69 3.60 2.70
N ARG A 209 11.19 2.56 3.37
CA ARG A 209 9.95 1.87 2.97
C ARG A 209 8.72 2.75 3.13
N TYR A 210 8.75 3.70 4.05
CA TYR A 210 7.63 4.58 4.34
C TYR A 210 7.81 6.02 3.86
N LEU A 211 8.98 6.35 3.30
CA LEU A 211 9.37 7.71 2.93
C LEU A 211 9.06 8.69 4.06
N HIS A 212 9.65 8.39 5.22
CA HIS A 212 9.46 9.12 6.46
C HIS A 212 10.81 9.58 6.99
N PHE A 213 11.21 10.78 6.60
CA PHE A 213 12.52 11.36 6.93
C PHE A 213 12.40 12.58 7.85
N SER A 214 11.19 13.13 8.00
CA SER A 214 10.87 14.26 8.87
C SER A 214 9.36 14.28 9.15
N GLU A 215 8.94 15.16 10.06
CA GLU A 215 7.51 15.36 10.36
C GLU A 215 6.74 15.97 9.18
N GLN A 216 7.41 16.82 8.40
CA GLN A 216 6.83 17.49 7.24
C GLN A 216 7.07 16.68 5.97
N LEU A 217 6.03 16.48 5.17
CA LEU A 217 6.15 15.76 3.90
C LEU A 217 6.94 16.59 2.88
N ASP A 218 8.03 16.02 2.39
CA ASP A 218 8.83 16.60 1.32
C ASP A 218 8.66 15.77 0.03
N SER A 219 7.72 16.22 -0.81
CA SER A 219 7.39 15.49 -2.04
C SER A 219 8.55 15.39 -3.04
N VAL A 220 9.51 16.34 -2.99
CA VAL A 220 10.65 16.35 -3.91
C VAL A 220 11.70 15.37 -3.43
N LEU A 221 12.09 15.46 -2.15
CA LEU A 221 13.00 14.50 -1.53
C LEU A 221 12.46 13.07 -1.68
N ASP A 222 11.18 12.84 -1.35
CA ASP A 222 10.54 11.54 -1.50
C ASP A 222 10.62 11.01 -2.92
N THR A 223 10.38 11.88 -3.91
CA THR A 223 10.49 11.50 -5.32
C THR A 223 11.92 11.10 -5.67
N LEU A 224 12.92 11.88 -5.25
CA LEU A 224 14.33 11.61 -5.52
C LEU A 224 14.80 10.32 -4.81
N VAL A 225 14.36 10.07 -3.58
CA VAL A 225 14.66 8.84 -2.85
C VAL A 225 14.09 7.61 -3.57
N VAL A 226 12.85 7.68 -4.07
CA VAL A 226 12.26 6.58 -4.85
C VAL A 226 13.07 6.30 -6.13
N LEU A 227 13.53 7.35 -6.81
CA LEU A 227 14.41 7.20 -7.98
C LEU A 227 15.78 6.62 -7.60
N GLY A 228 16.33 7.01 -6.45
CA GLY A 228 17.59 6.48 -5.93
C GLY A 228 17.50 4.99 -5.63
N LEU A 229 16.47 4.57 -4.89
CA LEU A 229 16.17 3.16 -4.62
C LEU A 229 16.04 2.35 -5.92
N TYR A 230 15.31 2.88 -6.91
CA TYR A 230 15.18 2.23 -8.20
C TYR A 230 16.51 2.11 -8.95
N SER A 231 17.42 3.06 -8.76
CA SER A 231 18.72 3.09 -9.42
C SER A 231 19.69 2.08 -8.82
N LEU A 232 19.71 1.94 -7.49
CA LEU A 232 20.38 0.85 -6.78
C LEU A 232 19.89 -0.51 -7.28
N TRP A 233 18.56 -0.67 -7.39
CA TRP A 233 17.99 -1.91 -7.91
C TRP A 233 18.39 -2.18 -9.36
N LYS A 234 18.39 -1.14 -10.21
CA LYS A 234 18.76 -1.27 -11.62
C LYS A 234 20.20 -1.75 -11.77
N THR A 235 21.13 -1.26 -10.95
CA THR A 235 22.52 -1.71 -10.92
C THR A 235 22.63 -3.20 -10.57
N ARG A 236 21.88 -3.66 -9.56
CA ARG A 236 21.90 -5.08 -9.14
C ARG A 236 21.28 -6.02 -10.16
N LYS A 237 20.18 -5.60 -10.78
CA LYS A 237 19.42 -6.43 -11.71
C LYS A 237 20.22 -6.80 -12.97
N VAL A 238 21.27 -6.04 -13.29
CA VAL A 238 22.22 -6.34 -14.39
C VAL A 238 22.82 -7.73 -14.25
N ASP A 239 23.14 -8.17 -13.02
CA ASP A 239 23.76 -9.48 -12.77
C ASP A 239 22.86 -10.64 -13.25
N ARG A 240 21.54 -10.40 -13.41
CA ARG A 240 20.58 -11.40 -13.88
C ARG A 240 20.08 -11.20 -15.29
N GLU A 241 19.86 -9.94 -15.69
CA GLU A 241 19.27 -9.63 -16.99
C GLU A 241 20.29 -9.58 -18.13
N GLY A 242 21.59 -9.58 -17.81
CA GLY A 242 22.64 -9.42 -18.79
C GLY A 242 22.68 -7.97 -19.30
N GLY A 243 23.77 -7.27 -19.02
CA GLY A 243 23.95 -5.89 -19.47
C GLY A 243 25.24 -5.28 -18.96
N ALA A 244 25.51 -4.05 -19.40
CA ALA A 244 26.63 -3.28 -18.88
C ALA A 244 26.32 -2.80 -17.46
N ALA A 245 27.12 -3.24 -16.49
CA ALA A 245 27.04 -2.73 -15.13
C ALA A 245 27.38 -1.23 -15.14
N LYS A 246 26.47 -0.42 -14.60
CA LYS A 246 26.67 1.02 -14.42
C LYS A 246 26.59 1.35 -12.93
N PRO A 247 27.42 2.27 -12.40
CA PRO A 247 27.29 2.72 -11.02
C PRO A 247 25.87 3.23 -10.73
N SER A 248 25.40 3.02 -9.50
CA SER A 248 24.05 3.41 -9.08
C SER A 248 23.80 4.92 -9.22
N TRP A 249 24.84 5.73 -9.02
CA TRP A 249 24.78 7.18 -9.25
C TRP A 249 24.53 7.55 -10.72
N VAL A 250 25.19 6.88 -11.66
CA VAL A 250 24.97 7.07 -13.10
C VAL A 250 23.54 6.66 -13.48
N ASN A 251 23.05 5.53 -12.96
CA ASN A 251 21.67 5.11 -13.16
C ASN A 251 20.67 6.14 -12.60
N PHE A 252 20.99 6.72 -11.45
CA PHE A 252 20.18 7.76 -10.81
C PHE A 252 20.12 9.03 -11.65
N LYS A 253 21.25 9.63 -12.04
CA LYS A 253 21.27 10.84 -12.87
C LYS A 253 20.45 10.69 -14.15
N ASN A 254 20.59 9.54 -14.83
CA ASN A 254 19.85 9.24 -16.06
C ASN A 254 18.32 9.29 -15.91
N ILE A 255 17.79 9.01 -14.71
CA ILE A 255 16.35 8.98 -14.46
C ILE A 255 15.89 10.23 -13.70
N ALA A 256 16.70 10.71 -12.76
CA ALA A 256 16.40 11.83 -11.89
C ALA A 256 16.45 13.17 -12.62
N ILE A 257 17.40 13.41 -13.53
CA ILE A 257 17.50 14.70 -14.24
C ILE A 257 16.23 14.99 -15.06
N PRO A 258 15.74 14.07 -15.93
CA PRO A 258 14.51 14.34 -16.68
C PRO A 258 13.26 14.48 -15.80
N VAL A 259 13.20 13.77 -14.66
CA VAL A 259 12.09 13.89 -13.71
C VAL A 259 12.16 15.24 -12.97
N GLY A 260 13.33 15.60 -12.46
CA GLY A 260 13.58 16.84 -11.74
C GLY A 260 13.30 18.06 -12.60
N GLN A 261 13.71 18.06 -13.87
CA GLN A 261 13.38 19.14 -14.83
C GLN A 261 11.86 19.34 -14.99
N ARG A 262 11.08 18.24 -15.05
CA ARG A 262 9.62 18.32 -15.10
C ARG A 262 9.00 18.83 -13.80
N MET A 263 9.56 18.46 -12.65
CA MET A 263 9.10 18.91 -11.35
C MET A 263 9.35 20.41 -11.16
N VAL A 264 10.57 20.87 -11.46
CA VAL A 264 10.99 22.27 -11.35
C VAL A 264 10.17 23.21 -12.23
N LYS A 265 9.74 22.75 -13.42
CA LYS A 265 8.86 23.55 -14.31
C LYS A 265 7.56 23.97 -13.62
N ASN A 266 7.08 23.16 -12.68
CA ASN A 266 5.82 23.39 -11.95
C ASN A 266 6.05 23.75 -10.47
N CYS A 267 7.30 23.95 -10.05
CA CYS A 267 7.66 24.22 -8.66
C CYS A 267 7.99 25.72 -8.47
N GLU A 268 7.40 26.34 -7.47
CA GLU A 268 7.72 27.72 -7.08
C GLU A 268 8.99 27.78 -6.22
N ASP A 269 9.32 26.69 -5.52
CA ASP A 269 10.46 26.60 -4.62
C ASP A 269 11.80 26.69 -5.36
N THR A 270 12.58 27.72 -5.04
CA THR A 270 13.88 28.04 -5.63
C THR A 270 14.98 27.07 -5.18
N GLU A 271 14.88 26.51 -3.97
CA GLU A 271 15.87 25.57 -3.42
C GLU A 271 15.96 24.33 -4.31
N TRP A 272 14.81 23.75 -4.66
CA TRP A 272 14.76 22.55 -5.50
C TRP A 272 15.19 22.80 -6.95
N LYS A 273 15.07 24.02 -7.46
CA LYS A 273 15.61 24.38 -8.79
C LYS A 273 17.14 24.34 -8.78
N GLU A 274 17.74 24.87 -7.72
CA GLU A 274 19.19 24.83 -7.54
C GLU A 274 19.67 23.38 -7.41
N VAL A 275 19.00 22.56 -6.60
CA VAL A 275 19.33 21.15 -6.40
C VAL A 275 19.29 20.35 -7.72
N VAL A 276 18.23 20.52 -8.54
CA VAL A 276 18.13 19.83 -9.84
C VAL A 276 19.18 20.32 -10.85
N SER A 277 19.52 21.61 -10.81
CA SER A 277 20.63 22.18 -11.60
C SER A 277 21.97 21.55 -11.18
N ASN A 278 22.21 21.46 -9.87
CA ASN A 278 23.42 20.86 -9.30
C ASN A 278 23.53 19.36 -9.62
N LEU A 279 22.41 18.62 -9.62
CA LEU A 279 22.38 17.21 -10.05
C LEU A 279 22.91 17.03 -11.47
N SER A 280 22.56 17.94 -12.38
CA SER A 280 23.02 17.90 -13.77
C SER A 280 24.51 18.20 -13.91
N ARG A 281 25.08 19.00 -12.99
CA ARG A 281 26.50 19.40 -12.95
C ARG A 281 27.37 18.46 -12.12
N SER A 282 26.77 17.61 -11.28
CA SER A 282 27.51 16.66 -10.45
C SER A 282 28.35 15.72 -11.31
N PRO A 283 29.59 15.41 -10.92
CA PRO A 283 30.42 14.46 -11.66
C PRO A 283 29.77 13.07 -11.68
N ASP A 284 30.07 12.29 -12.72
CA ASP A 284 29.78 10.87 -12.70
C ASP A 284 30.77 10.21 -11.73
N ILE A 285 30.28 9.93 -10.53
CA ILE A 285 31.06 9.22 -9.51
C ILE A 285 31.05 7.74 -9.87
N ILE A 286 32.25 7.17 -10.02
CA ILE A 286 32.54 5.77 -10.37
C ILE A 286 32.35 4.89 -9.16
#